data_AF-A0AB35IKX0-F1
#
_entry.id   AF-A0AB35IKX0-F1
#
_cell.length_a   1.000
_cell.length_b   1.000
_cell.length_c   1.000
_cell.angle_alpha   90.00
_cell.angle_beta   90.00
_cell.angle_gamma   90.00
#
_symmetry.space_group_name_H-M   'P 1'
#
loop_
_entity.id
_entity.type
_entity.pdbx_description
1 polymer ?
#
loop_
_entity_poly.entity_id
_entity_poly.type
_entity_poly.pdbx_seq_one_letter_code
_entity_poly.pdbx_strand_id
1 'polypeptide(L)'
;MLNFDESRVRTEHQNGVNLIPEVEKIVDKVCEDGYSNIFLFGIGGTLLYAGQIMHTAKQLGCDLPIYLENATDFLYEGNAKFNEKSIVVIASL
;
A
#
# COMPACT_ATOMS: atom_id res chain seq x y z
N MET A 1 11.49 21.92 -17.82
CA MET A 1 11.61 20.51 -18.28
C MET A 1 10.68 20.32 -19.47
N LEU A 2 11.09 19.54 -20.48
CA LEU A 2 10.23 19.28 -21.64
C LEU A 2 8.91 18.64 -21.18
N ASN A 3 7.77 19.20 -21.58
CA ASN A 3 6.41 18.74 -21.24
C ASN A 3 6.07 18.68 -19.74
N PHE A 4 6.77 19.44 -18.89
CA PHE A 4 6.45 19.53 -17.47
C PHE A 4 5.39 20.60 -17.20
N ASP A 5 4.37 20.23 -16.44
CA ASP A 5 3.32 21.14 -15.96
C ASP A 5 3.36 21.17 -14.43
N GLU A 6 3.91 22.25 -13.88
CA GLU A 6 4.01 22.45 -12.43
C GLU A 6 2.64 22.50 -11.76
N SER A 7 1.65 23.14 -12.41
CA SER A 7 0.33 23.34 -11.84
C SER A 7 -0.42 22.02 -11.71
N ARG A 8 -0.30 21.15 -12.73
CA ARG A 8 -0.85 19.79 -12.71
C ARG A 8 -0.21 18.96 -11.61
N VAL A 9 1.12 18.91 -11.55
CA VAL A 9 1.85 18.16 -10.51
C VAL A 9 1.46 18.65 -9.12
N ARG A 10 1.46 19.97 -8.87
CA ARG A 10 1.04 20.55 -7.59
C ARG A 10 -0.38 20.12 -7.20
N THR A 11 -1.30 20.11 -8.16
CA THR A 11 -2.69 19.73 -7.92
C THR A 11 -2.82 18.24 -7.59
N GLU A 12 -2.17 17.36 -8.35
CA GLU A 12 -2.18 15.91 -8.10
C GLU A 12 -1.61 15.58 -6.71
N HIS A 13 -0.50 16.21 -6.31
CA HIS A 13 0.07 16.04 -4.97
C HIS A 13 -0.84 16.60 -3.87
N GLN A 14 -1.46 17.77 -4.09
CA GLN A 14 -2.38 18.36 -3.12
C GLN A 14 -3.61 17.47 -2.91
N ASN A 15 -4.13 16.84 -3.97
CA ASN A 15 -5.22 15.87 -3.86
C ASN A 15 -4.85 14.71 -2.93
N GLY A 16 -3.64 14.15 -3.07
CA GLY A 16 -3.16 13.10 -2.17
C GLY A 16 -3.06 13.55 -0.70
N VAL A 17 -2.53 14.76 -0.46
CA VAL A 17 -2.45 15.34 0.90
C VAL A 17 -3.85 15.56 1.50
N ASN A 18 -4.80 16.01 0.70
CA ASN A 18 -6.17 16.27 1.16
C ASN A 18 -6.92 14.99 1.56
N LEU A 19 -6.50 13.81 1.07
CA LEU A 19 -7.10 12.53 1.43
C LEU A 19 -6.61 11.98 2.77
N ILE A 20 -5.53 12.51 3.35
CA ILE A 20 -4.95 12.01 4.61
C ILE A 20 -6.01 11.86 5.72
N PRO A 21 -6.88 12.84 6.01
CA PRO A 21 -7.86 12.71 7.11
C PRO A 21 -8.92 11.63 6.88
N GLU A 22 -9.19 11.28 5.62
CA GLU A 22 -10.12 10.19 5.29
C GLU A 22 -9.42 8.84 5.41
N VAL A 23 -8.19 8.74 4.91
CA VAL A 23 -7.35 7.55 5.02
C VAL A 23 -7.09 7.19 6.47
N GLU A 24 -6.76 8.18 7.32
CA GLU A 24 -6.54 7.97 8.76
C GLU A 24 -7.78 7.34 9.43
N LYS A 25 -9.00 7.81 9.12
CA LYS A 25 -10.23 7.22 9.66
C LYS A 25 -10.44 5.76 9.22
N ILE A 26 -10.07 5.43 7.98
CA ILE A 26 -10.15 4.06 7.48
C ILE A 26 -9.14 3.19 8.22
N VAL A 27 -7.92 3.68 8.42
CA VAL A 27 -6.86 2.98 9.16
C VAL A 27 -7.25 2.77 10.62
N ASP A 28 -7.79 3.79 11.29
CA ASP A 28 -8.28 3.70 12.66
C ASP A 28 -9.31 2.58 12.79
N LYS A 29 -10.29 2.54 11.88
CA LYS A 29 -11.29 1.47 11.84
C LYS A 29 -10.68 0.08 11.62
N VAL A 30 -9.70 -0.05 10.72
CA VAL A 30 -9.00 -1.32 10.49
C VAL A 30 -8.27 -1.78 11.75
N CYS A 31 -7.64 -0.86 12.48
CA CYS A 31 -6.99 -1.14 13.75
C CYS A 31 -7.99 -1.53 14.85
N GLU A 32 -9.14 -0.85 14.94
CA GLU A 32 -10.22 -1.16 15.89
C GLU A 32 -10.86 -2.53 15.62
N ASP A 33 -11.16 -2.83 14.35
CA ASP A 33 -11.76 -4.11 13.93
C ASP A 33 -10.76 -5.28 14.10
N GLY A 34 -9.46 -4.97 14.07
CA GLY A 34 -8.35 -5.91 14.25
C GLY A 34 -8.03 -6.72 13.00
N TYR A 35 -6.73 -6.93 12.75
CA TYR A 35 -6.21 -7.68 11.60
C TYR A 35 -5.06 -8.60 12.00
N SER A 36 -4.82 -9.63 11.19
CA SER A 36 -3.75 -10.60 11.43
C SER A 36 -2.46 -10.28 10.68
N ASN A 37 -2.57 -9.62 9.52
CA ASN A 37 -1.46 -9.19 8.68
C ASN A 37 -1.90 -8.25 7.56
N ILE A 38 -0.90 -7.66 6.89
CA ILE A 38 -1.07 -6.73 5.78
C ILE A 38 -0.37 -7.32 4.56
N PHE A 39 -1.08 -7.33 3.43
CA PHE A 39 -0.54 -7.71 2.13
C PHE A 39 -0.54 -6.48 1.22
N LEU A 40 0.64 -6.13 0.71
CA LEU A 40 0.81 -5.13 -0.32
C LEU A 40 0.84 -5.83 -1.69
N PHE A 41 -0.22 -5.66 -2.47
CA PHE A 41 -0.39 -6.30 -3.76
C PHE A 41 -0.08 -5.31 -4.89
N GLY A 42 0.66 -5.77 -5.89
CA GLY A 42 0.93 -4.97 -7.07
C GLY A 42 1.41 -5.79 -8.26
N ILE A 43 1.47 -5.13 -9.41
CA ILE A 43 2.18 -5.60 -10.59
C ILE A 43 3.11 -4.49 -11.08
N GLY A 44 4.24 -4.86 -11.67
CA GLY A 44 5.19 -3.89 -12.27
C GLY A 44 5.55 -2.73 -11.34
N GLY A 45 5.25 -1.50 -11.77
CA GLY A 45 5.56 -0.28 -11.01
C GLY A 45 4.90 -0.20 -9.63
N THR A 46 3.67 -0.71 -9.49
CA THR A 46 2.98 -0.75 -8.19
C THR A 46 3.72 -1.67 -7.21
N LEU A 47 4.18 -2.84 -7.68
CA LEU A 47 4.96 -3.77 -6.85
C LEU A 47 6.27 -3.14 -6.39
N LEU A 48 6.95 -2.42 -7.30
CA LEU A 48 8.17 -1.68 -6.98
C LEU A 48 7.92 -0.62 -5.89
N TYR A 49 6.88 0.21 -6.05
CA TYR A 49 6.53 1.25 -5.08
C TYR A 49 6.15 0.66 -3.71
N ALA A 50 5.34 -0.40 -3.68
CA ALA A 50 4.99 -1.12 -2.46
C ALA A 50 6.23 -1.72 -1.77
N GLY A 51 7.22 -2.19 -2.54
CA GLY A 51 8.50 -2.65 -2.00
C GLY A 51 9.30 -1.55 -1.30
N GLN A 52 9.21 -0.29 -1.75
CA GLN A 52 9.83 0.84 -1.06
C GLN A 52 9.16 1.11 0.29
N ILE A 53 7.83 1.03 0.36
CA ILE A 53 7.07 1.15 1.62
C ILE A 53 7.50 0.05 2.60
N MET A 54 7.56 -1.20 2.15
CA MET A 54 8.01 -2.33 2.97
C MET A 54 9.44 -2.12 3.47
N HIS A 55 10.34 -1.61 2.60
CA HIS A 55 11.71 -1.30 2.98
C HIS A 55 11.77 -0.24 4.11
N THR A 56 11.03 0.87 3.97
CA THR A 56 10.94 1.91 4.98
C THR A 56 10.37 1.39 6.30
N ALA A 57 9.29 0.61 6.25
CA ALA A 57 8.71 -0.02 7.45
C ALA A 57 9.75 -0.88 8.19
N LYS A 58 10.50 -1.71 7.46
CA LYS A 58 11.57 -2.53 8.03
C LYS A 58 12.69 -1.69 8.65
N GLN A 59 13.11 -0.61 7.98
CA GLN A 59 14.16 0.28 8.51
C GLN A 59 13.74 0.97 9.80
N LEU A 60 12.46 1.31 9.95
CA LEU A 60 11.90 1.91 11.15
C LEU A 60 11.67 0.90 12.29
N GLY A 61 11.99 -0.39 12.08
CA GLY A 61 11.81 -1.43 13.07
C GLY A 61 10.36 -1.90 13.23
N CYS A 62 9.52 -1.72 12.20
CA CYS A 62 8.15 -2.21 12.21
C CYS A 62 8.11 -3.74 12.37
N ASP A 63 7.32 -4.21 13.33
CA ASP A 63 7.12 -5.62 13.66
C ASP A 63 5.81 -6.19 13.13
N LEU A 64 4.98 -5.36 12.49
CA LEU A 64 3.75 -5.81 11.84
C LEU A 64 4.06 -6.84 10.75
N PRO A 65 3.28 -7.93 10.64
CA PRO A 65 3.44 -8.89 9.56
C PRO A 65 2.95 -8.29 8.25
N ILE A 66 3.89 -7.77 7.46
CA ILE A 66 3.67 -7.17 6.14
C ILE A 66 4.29 -8.08 5.07
N TYR A 67 3.51 -8.40 4.05
CA TYR A 67 3.91 -9.23 2.92
C TYR A 67 3.78 -8.43 1.63
N LEU A 68 4.76 -8.56 0.73
CA LEU A 68 4.74 -7.96 -0.60
C LEU A 68 4.50 -9.07 -1.61
N GLU A 69 3.45 -8.95 -2.42
CA GLU A 69 3.04 -9.98 -3.36
C GLU A 69 2.82 -9.40 -4.76
N ASN A 70 3.30 -10.13 -5.76
CA ASN A 70 2.84 -9.93 -7.12
C ASN A 70 1.40 -10.49 -7.23
N ALA A 71 0.47 -9.65 -7.68
CA ALA A 71 -0.94 -10.03 -7.72
C ALA A 71 -1.22 -11.25 -8.61
N THR A 72 -0.48 -11.42 -9.72
CA THR A 72 -0.65 -12.59 -10.60
C THR A 72 -0.06 -13.84 -9.96
N ASP A 73 1.14 -13.76 -9.41
CA ASP A 73 1.82 -14.91 -8.79
C ASP A 73 0.99 -15.44 -7.62
N PHE A 74 0.44 -14.55 -6.79
CA PHE A 74 -0.44 -14.90 -5.69
C PHE A 74 -1.68 -15.71 -6.12
N LEU A 75 -2.26 -15.44 -7.30
CA LEU A 75 -3.43 -16.21 -7.78
C LEU A 75 -3.10 -17.67 -8.08
N TYR A 76 -1.86 -17.98 -8.44
CA TYR A 76 -1.43 -19.34 -8.79
C TYR A 76 -0.76 -20.06 -7.62
N GLU A 77 -0.06 -19.33 -6.77
CA GLU A 77 0.75 -19.90 -5.68
C GLU A 77 0.06 -19.79 -4.31
N GLY A 78 -0.71 -18.73 -4.11
CA GLY A 78 -1.24 -18.35 -2.80
C GLY A 78 -0.16 -17.94 -1.79
N ASN A 79 -0.58 -17.61 -0.57
CA ASN A 79 0.33 -17.42 0.55
C ASN A 79 -0.30 -18.02 1.81
N ALA A 80 0.41 -18.92 2.50
CA ALA A 80 -0.09 -19.60 3.70
C ALA A 80 -0.40 -18.65 4.88
N LYS A 81 0.02 -17.39 4.82
CA LYS A 81 -0.30 -16.34 5.80
C LYS A 81 -1.57 -15.57 5.45
N PHE A 82 -2.06 -15.69 4.21
CA PHE A 82 -3.31 -15.06 3.78
C PHE A 82 -4.52 -15.75 4.41
N ASN A 83 -5.38 -14.99 5.08
CA ASN A 83 -6.56 -15.50 5.80
C ASN A 83 -7.69 -14.45 5.85
N GLU A 84 -8.82 -14.80 6.46
CA GLU A 84 -10.00 -13.92 6.54
C GLU A 84 -9.78 -12.58 7.28
N LYS A 85 -8.70 -12.47 8.07
CA LYS A 85 -8.30 -11.26 8.79
C LYS A 85 -7.12 -10.54 8.14
N SER A 86 -6.79 -10.86 6.89
CA SER A 86 -5.77 -10.17 6.12
C SER A 86 -6.31 -8.86 5.55
N ILE A 87 -5.52 -7.79 5.66
CA ILE A 87 -5.78 -6.53 4.98
C ILE A 87 -4.97 -6.50 3.69
N VAL A 88 -5.65 -6.27 2.56
CA VAL A 88 -5.00 -6.18 1.25
C VAL A 88 -4.99 -4.73 0.80
N VAL A 89 -3.80 -4.19 0.58
CA VAL A 89 -3.58 -2.85 0.03
C VAL A 89 -3.21 -2.98 -1.44
N ILE A 90 -4.04 -2.41 -2.32
CA ILE A 90 -3.85 -2.39 -3.77
C ILE A 90 -3.83 -0.96 -4.29
N ALA A 91 -3.04 -0.73 -5.33
CA ALA A 91 -3.07 0.52 -6.08
C ALA A 91 -2.99 0.24 -7.58
N SER A 92 -3.79 0.98 -8.35
CA SER A 92 -3.75 1.01 -9.81
C SER A 92 -3.68 2.47 -10.22
N LEU A 93 -2.63 2.83 -10.95
CA LEU A 93 -2.31 4.18 -11.39
C LEU A 93 -2.39 4.26 -12.91
#